data_AF-A0A396FEP4-F1
#
_entry.id   AF-A0A396FEP4-F1
#
_cell.length_a   1.000
_cell.length_b   1.000
_cell.length_c   1.000
_cell.angle_alpha   90.00
_cell.angle_beta   90.00
_cell.angle_gamma   90.00
#
_symmetry.space_group_name_H-M   'P 1'
#
loop_
_entity.id
_entity.type
_entity.pdbx_description
1 polymer ?
#
loop_
_entity_poly.entity_id
_entity_poly.type
_entity_poly.pdbx_seq_one_letter_code
_entity_poly.pdbx_strand_id
1 'polypeptide(L)'
;MAFDPIQEDCHRLVLEALRRDNIPLTDGTAVERLMEQFTRNPAPLIVHDRDRAGHLIAKVVEAVDYRIPFIPDDTQAEQEEGAAENMLREAAALDPTNWDAQRMLTALTANSNEEYVQYLVSKRDEVEHDLALKIASAQDPYEREAAGDLMRRPYLRWLAALASRALISGRYRMSLEAANRSLDFAPNDPAGVRHTAMLAMAKLEYPAEELKRFRSAHSVPYLANTPLRRRPKDPERDLDPWTLIALMSAAWRELDYEGAEHYLRILARSCPHAAEALYFQTEFPDGVYARVNVGVGSTDELVLALSEATPVLQEGLGAPDNASFAAWVATNDIVRSQIDERILRAAEQGLPFKGGDL
;
A
#
# COMPACT_ATOMS: atom_id res chain seq x y z
N MET A 1 -0.25 -6.88 -4.72
CA MET A 1 0.54 -5.67 -5.11
C MET A 1 1.34 -5.20 -3.90
N ALA A 2 2.33 -4.33 -4.05
CA ALA A 2 3.20 -3.84 -2.95
C ALA A 2 4.32 -4.82 -2.50
N PHE A 3 5.14 -4.36 -1.56
CA PHE A 3 6.29 -5.10 -1.03
C PHE A 3 5.85 -6.26 -0.14
N ASP A 4 6.44 -7.45 -0.36
CA ASP A 4 6.30 -8.59 0.53
C ASP A 4 7.49 -8.62 1.52
N PRO A 5 7.26 -8.36 2.82
CA PRO A 5 8.33 -8.29 3.81
C PRO A 5 9.02 -9.64 4.06
N ILE A 6 8.30 -10.76 3.93
CA ILE A 6 8.85 -12.10 4.17
C ILE A 6 9.73 -12.50 2.98
N GLN A 7 9.24 -12.27 1.76
CA GLN A 7 10.02 -12.52 0.56
C GLN A 7 11.27 -11.64 0.52
N GLU A 8 11.16 -10.36 0.91
CA GLU A 8 12.30 -9.45 0.99
C GLU A 8 13.35 -9.90 2.01
N ASP A 9 12.92 -10.32 3.20
CA ASP A 9 13.84 -10.82 4.23
C ASP A 9 14.54 -12.10 3.78
N CYS A 10 13.80 -13.02 3.15
CA CYS A 10 14.36 -14.21 2.52
C CYS A 10 15.44 -13.85 1.49
N HIS A 11 15.12 -13.00 0.51
CA HIS A 11 16.06 -12.58 -0.53
C HIS A 11 17.32 -11.92 0.08
N ARG A 12 17.14 -11.05 1.07
CA ARG A 12 18.24 -10.34 1.74
C ARG A 12 19.17 -11.32 2.47
N LEU A 13 18.62 -12.25 3.25
CA LEU A 13 19.40 -13.24 4.00
C LEU A 13 20.07 -14.27 3.08
N VAL A 14 19.39 -14.72 2.03
CA VAL A 14 19.96 -15.62 1.02
C VAL A 14 21.13 -14.95 0.32
N LEU A 15 20.96 -13.69 -0.13
CA LEU A 15 22.00 -12.95 -0.82
C LEU A 15 23.24 -12.75 0.05
N GLU A 16 23.06 -12.40 1.32
CA GLU A 16 24.16 -12.23 2.27
C GLU A 16 24.84 -13.58 2.61
N ALA A 17 24.09 -14.68 2.69
CA ALA A 17 24.66 -16.01 2.87
C ALA A 17 25.52 -16.43 1.67
N LEU A 18 25.04 -16.21 0.44
CA LEU A 18 25.82 -16.48 -0.77
C LEU A 18 27.10 -15.64 -0.82
N ARG A 19 27.03 -14.37 -0.41
CA ARG A 19 28.18 -13.46 -0.33
C ARG A 19 29.23 -13.97 0.64
N ARG A 20 28.82 -14.33 1.87
CA ARG A 20 29.70 -14.87 2.92
C ARG A 20 30.41 -16.14 2.51
N ASP A 21 29.68 -17.05 1.86
CA ASP A 21 30.19 -18.35 1.45
C ASP A 21 30.86 -18.30 0.05
N ASN A 22 30.91 -17.11 -0.56
CA ASN A 22 31.44 -16.86 -1.91
C ASN A 22 30.85 -17.81 -2.97
N ILE A 23 29.55 -18.08 -2.87
CA ILE A 23 28.79 -18.94 -3.78
C ILE A 23 28.28 -18.08 -4.94
N PRO A 24 28.53 -18.43 -6.21
CA PRO A 24 28.06 -17.64 -7.35
C PRO A 24 26.53 -17.44 -7.36
N LEU A 25 26.07 -16.23 -7.73
CA LEU A 25 24.64 -15.90 -7.86
C LEU A 25 23.89 -16.82 -8.84
N THR A 26 24.61 -17.45 -9.78
CA THR A 26 24.05 -18.36 -10.78
C THR A 26 23.82 -19.79 -10.25
N ASP A 27 24.25 -20.10 -9.02
CA ASP A 27 24.03 -21.41 -8.41
C ASP A 27 22.60 -21.54 -7.86
N GLY A 28 21.67 -21.92 -8.74
CA GLY A 28 20.26 -22.07 -8.39
C GLY A 28 20.00 -23.12 -7.30
N THR A 29 20.80 -24.19 -7.23
CA THR A 29 20.64 -25.23 -6.21
C THR A 29 21.04 -24.72 -4.83
N ALA A 30 22.10 -23.91 -4.74
CA ALA A 30 22.46 -23.26 -3.49
C ALA A 30 21.39 -22.26 -3.03
N VAL A 31 20.85 -21.46 -3.96
CA VAL A 31 19.74 -20.52 -3.70
C VAL A 31 18.52 -21.27 -3.15
N GLU A 32 18.04 -22.31 -3.83
CA GLU A 32 16.88 -23.11 -3.41
C GLU A 32 17.08 -23.70 -2.01
N ARG A 33 18.27 -24.24 -1.73
CA ARG A 33 18.59 -24.79 -0.40
C ARG A 33 18.55 -23.73 0.69
N LEU A 34 19.06 -22.52 0.42
CA LEU A 34 19.02 -21.42 1.39
C LEU A 34 17.61 -20.88 1.59
N MET A 35 16.78 -20.84 0.54
CA MET A 35 15.35 -20.51 0.65
C MET A 35 14.58 -21.55 1.48
N GLU A 36 14.83 -22.85 1.26
CA GLU A 36 14.27 -23.91 2.11
C GLU A 36 14.70 -23.76 3.56
N GLN A 37 15.97 -23.39 3.78
CA GLN A 37 16.50 -23.14 5.12
C GLN A 37 15.78 -21.96 5.78
N PHE A 38 15.58 -20.84 5.08
CA PHE A 38 14.81 -19.71 5.57
C PHE A 38 13.40 -20.12 6.01
N THR A 39 12.68 -20.86 5.16
CA THR A 39 11.31 -21.33 5.43
C THR A 39 11.25 -22.27 6.65
N ARG A 40 12.26 -23.13 6.85
CA ARG A 40 12.29 -24.05 8.00
C ARG A 40 12.72 -23.36 9.29
N ASN A 41 13.80 -22.59 9.23
CA ASN A 41 14.35 -21.85 10.36
C ASN A 41 15.34 -20.77 9.84
N PRO A 42 14.98 -19.47 9.88
CA PRO A 42 15.86 -18.40 9.39
C PRO A 42 17.04 -18.11 10.32
N ALA A 43 17.03 -18.58 11.58
CA ALA A 43 18.05 -18.24 12.57
C ALA A 43 19.51 -18.46 12.13
N PRO A 44 19.88 -19.55 11.43
CA PRO A 44 21.27 -19.74 11.00
C PRO A 44 21.70 -18.85 9.82
N LEU A 45 20.75 -18.18 9.15
CA LEU A 45 21.06 -17.20 8.11
C LEU A 45 21.36 -15.83 8.70
N ILE A 46 20.84 -15.54 9.90
CA ILE A 46 21.02 -14.27 10.62
C ILE A 46 22.36 -14.28 11.35
N VAL A 47 23.36 -13.59 10.80
CA VAL A 47 24.73 -13.60 11.34
C VAL A 47 25.16 -12.23 11.86
N HIS A 48 24.80 -11.15 11.18
CA HIS A 48 25.19 -9.79 11.56
C HIS A 48 24.03 -8.98 12.15
N ASP A 49 24.34 -7.88 12.82
CA ASP A 49 23.34 -6.95 13.36
C ASP A 49 22.40 -6.41 12.27
N ARG A 50 22.93 -6.13 11.08
CA ARG A 50 22.12 -5.78 9.90
C ARG A 50 21.16 -6.89 9.49
N ASP A 51 21.58 -8.15 9.61
CA ASP A 51 20.72 -9.30 9.32
C ASP A 51 19.57 -9.40 10.30
N ARG A 52 19.87 -9.16 11.56
CA ARG A 52 18.89 -9.18 12.62
C ARG A 52 17.93 -8.00 12.52
N ALA A 53 18.44 -6.79 12.24
CA ALA A 53 17.61 -5.61 12.05
C ALA A 53 16.61 -5.81 10.90
N GLY A 54 17.04 -6.32 9.75
CA GLY A 54 16.14 -6.63 8.63
C GLY A 54 15.08 -7.69 8.98
N HIS A 55 15.48 -8.74 9.69
CA HIS A 55 14.56 -9.81 10.10
C HIS A 55 13.52 -9.34 11.13
N LEU A 56 13.93 -8.46 12.06
CA LEU A 56 13.00 -7.81 13.00
C LEU A 56 11.97 -6.98 12.27
N ILE A 57 12.34 -6.28 11.20
CA ILE A 57 11.37 -5.53 10.38
C ILE A 57 10.31 -6.46 9.83
N ALA A 58 10.68 -7.58 9.19
CA ALA A 58 9.70 -8.51 8.63
C ALA A 58 8.68 -9.00 9.68
N LYS A 59 9.15 -9.36 10.89
CA LYS A 59 8.29 -9.74 12.01
C LYS A 59 7.37 -8.62 12.48
N VAL A 60 7.87 -7.40 12.54
CA VAL A 60 7.08 -6.22 12.90
C VAL A 60 6.00 -5.99 11.85
N VAL A 61 6.30 -6.11 10.56
CA VAL A 61 5.28 -5.95 9.50
C VAL A 61 4.17 -6.99 9.65
N GLU A 62 4.52 -8.26 9.88
CA GLU A 62 3.53 -9.32 10.12
C GLU A 62 2.61 -9.02 11.31
N ALA A 63 3.16 -8.41 12.38
CA ALA A 63 2.37 -8.01 13.54
C ALA A 63 1.49 -6.78 13.22
N VAL A 64 2.10 -5.68 12.81
CA VAL A 64 1.46 -4.35 12.70
C VAL A 64 0.49 -4.27 11.54
N ASP A 65 0.85 -4.78 10.36
CA ASP A 65 0.04 -4.59 9.16
C ASP A 65 -0.94 -5.75 8.93
N TYR A 66 -0.65 -6.95 9.45
CA TYR A 66 -1.41 -8.17 9.13
C TYR A 66 -2.08 -8.89 10.31
N ARG A 67 -1.71 -8.58 11.57
CA ARG A 67 -2.29 -9.25 12.75
C ARG A 67 -3.06 -8.30 13.65
N ILE A 68 -2.40 -7.25 14.14
CA ILE A 68 -2.96 -6.25 15.07
C ILE A 68 -4.32 -5.71 14.58
N PRO A 69 -4.51 -5.34 13.29
CA PRO A 69 -5.79 -4.82 12.80
C PRO A 69 -6.97 -5.77 12.98
N PHE A 70 -6.71 -7.07 13.19
CA PHE A 70 -7.71 -8.11 13.32
C PHE A 70 -7.83 -8.67 14.76
N ILE A 71 -7.08 -8.14 15.72
CA ILE A 71 -7.20 -8.51 17.13
C ILE A 71 -8.41 -7.78 17.72
N PRO A 72 -9.46 -8.49 18.20
CA PRO A 72 -10.66 -7.84 18.74
C PRO A 72 -10.49 -7.39 20.21
N ASP A 73 -9.45 -7.89 20.90
CA ASP A 73 -9.17 -7.56 22.29
C ASP A 73 -8.14 -6.44 22.36
N ASP A 74 -8.57 -5.26 22.82
CA ASP A 74 -7.72 -4.06 22.87
C ASP A 74 -6.46 -4.28 23.72
N THR A 75 -6.56 -5.04 24.82
CA THR A 75 -5.40 -5.30 25.69
C THR A 75 -4.37 -6.18 25.01
N GLN A 76 -4.81 -7.19 24.24
CA GLN A 76 -3.92 -8.01 23.42
C GLN A 76 -3.30 -7.18 22.28
N ALA A 77 -4.08 -6.32 21.63
CA ALA A 77 -3.58 -5.45 20.56
C ALA A 77 -2.48 -4.51 21.08
N GLU A 78 -2.71 -3.83 22.21
CA GLU A 78 -1.72 -2.96 22.87
C GLU A 78 -0.43 -3.71 23.26
N GLN A 79 -0.54 -4.95 23.72
CA GLN A 79 0.63 -5.78 24.03
C GLN A 79 1.46 -6.12 22.79
N GLU A 80 0.79 -6.47 21.69
CA GLU A 80 1.47 -6.74 20.42
C GLU A 80 2.10 -5.47 19.82
N GLU A 81 1.44 -4.32 19.93
CA GLU A 81 1.99 -3.02 19.54
C GLU A 81 3.25 -2.67 20.35
N GLY A 82 3.21 -2.85 21.67
CA GLY A 82 4.39 -2.64 22.52
C GLY A 82 5.55 -3.58 22.19
N ALA A 83 5.26 -4.83 21.83
CA ALA A 83 6.28 -5.76 21.35
C ALA A 83 6.88 -5.32 20.00
N ALA A 84 6.04 -4.88 19.06
CA ALA A 84 6.45 -4.36 17.77
C ALA A 84 7.33 -3.10 17.91
N GLU A 85 6.95 -2.17 18.78
CA GLU A 85 7.74 -0.97 19.07
C GLU A 85 9.13 -1.34 19.63
N ASN A 86 9.20 -2.27 20.58
CA ASN A 86 10.48 -2.74 21.13
C ASN A 86 11.38 -3.38 20.07
N MET A 87 10.81 -4.20 19.17
CA MET A 87 11.55 -4.77 18.05
C MET A 87 12.06 -3.71 17.08
N LEU A 88 11.29 -2.64 16.82
CA LEU A 88 11.73 -1.52 15.99
C LEU A 88 12.84 -0.70 16.65
N ARG A 89 12.74 -0.42 17.95
CA ARG A 89 13.81 0.24 18.72
C ARG A 89 15.10 -0.56 18.67
N GLU A 90 14.99 -1.87 18.80
CA GLU A 90 16.12 -2.78 18.68
C GLU A 90 16.69 -2.78 17.26
N ALA A 91 15.86 -2.90 16.21
CA ALA A 91 16.31 -2.86 14.83
C ALA A 91 17.05 -1.56 14.49
N ALA A 92 16.52 -0.41 14.95
CA ALA A 92 17.15 0.89 14.76
C ALA A 92 18.46 1.05 15.54
N ALA A 93 18.61 0.39 16.69
CA ALA A 93 19.86 0.37 17.46
C ALA A 93 20.92 -0.52 16.82
N LEU A 94 20.53 -1.67 16.25
CA LEU A 94 21.43 -2.61 15.55
C LEU A 94 21.95 -2.04 14.23
N ASP A 95 21.07 -1.40 13.46
CA ASP A 95 21.43 -0.74 12.19
C ASP A 95 20.83 0.67 12.15
N PRO A 96 21.58 1.70 12.57
CA PRO A 96 21.15 3.09 12.48
C PRO A 96 20.91 3.56 11.05
N THR A 97 21.32 2.84 10.02
CA THR A 97 21.04 3.17 8.60
C THR A 97 19.83 2.40 8.04
N ASN A 98 19.12 1.65 8.88
CA ASN A 98 17.87 0.99 8.52
C ASN A 98 16.71 2.01 8.57
N TRP A 99 16.50 2.67 7.43
CA TRP A 99 15.48 3.69 7.28
C TRP A 99 14.05 3.18 7.47
N ASP A 100 13.78 1.91 7.17
CA ASP A 100 12.46 1.33 7.46
C ASP A 100 12.23 1.21 8.96
N ALA A 101 13.22 0.77 9.73
CA ALA A 101 13.12 0.71 11.20
C ALA A 101 12.82 2.09 11.80
N GLN A 102 13.58 3.11 11.39
CA GLN A 102 13.37 4.48 11.87
C GLN A 102 11.99 5.03 11.47
N ARG A 103 11.60 4.84 10.21
CA ARG A 103 10.33 5.33 9.67
C ARG A 103 9.15 4.68 10.37
N MET A 104 9.14 3.36 10.49
CA MET A 104 8.07 2.60 11.15
C MET A 104 8.01 2.94 12.65
N LEU A 105 9.16 3.05 13.32
CA LEU A 105 9.19 3.47 14.73
C LEU A 105 8.55 4.85 14.91
N THR A 106 8.87 5.79 14.02
CA THR A 106 8.28 7.13 14.07
C THR A 106 6.79 7.09 13.75
N ALA A 107 6.35 6.24 12.82
CA ALA A 107 4.93 6.06 12.52
C ALA A 107 4.13 5.58 13.74
N LEU A 108 4.69 4.68 14.57
CA LEU A 108 4.03 4.18 15.77
C LEU A 108 4.08 5.16 16.96
N THR A 109 5.09 6.03 17.02
CA THR A 109 5.36 6.86 18.22
C THR A 109 5.05 8.34 18.03
N ALA A 110 4.84 8.81 16.80
CA ALA A 110 4.44 10.20 16.55
C ALA A 110 3.08 10.50 17.19
N ASN A 111 2.95 11.68 17.79
CA ASN A 111 1.72 12.08 18.48
C ASN A 111 0.60 12.45 17.50
N SER A 112 0.94 12.67 16.23
CA SER A 112 -0.01 13.02 15.17
C SER A 112 0.52 12.68 13.78
N ASN A 113 -0.39 12.55 12.82
CA ASN A 113 -0.02 12.37 11.42
C ASN A 113 0.79 13.57 10.87
N GLU A 114 0.52 14.79 11.35
CA GLU A 114 1.26 15.98 10.96
C GLU A 114 2.73 15.92 11.40
N GLU A 115 2.98 15.47 12.64
CA GLU A 115 4.34 15.24 13.15
C GLU A 115 5.07 14.19 12.29
N TYR A 116 4.40 13.09 11.95
CA TYR A 116 5.00 12.04 11.12
C TYR A 116 5.29 12.53 9.69
N VAL A 117 4.37 13.28 9.08
CA VAL A 117 4.59 13.92 7.77
C VAL A 117 5.78 14.87 7.81
N GLN A 118 5.90 15.69 8.86
CA GLN A 118 7.03 16.59 9.04
C GLN A 118 8.36 15.84 9.17
N TYR A 119 8.37 14.71 9.89
CA TYR A 119 9.52 13.82 9.95
C TYR A 119 9.90 13.28 8.56
N LEU A 120 8.93 12.73 7.83
CA LEU A 120 9.14 12.17 6.49
C LEU A 120 9.72 13.20 5.53
N VAL A 121 9.22 14.44 5.55
CA VAL A 121 9.75 15.55 4.74
C VAL A 121 11.18 15.90 5.17
N SER A 122 11.44 16.00 6.47
CA SER A 122 12.74 16.44 6.99
C SER A 122 13.91 15.48 6.71
N LYS A 123 13.62 14.18 6.61
CA LYS A 123 14.62 13.13 6.43
C LYS A 123 14.71 12.57 5.01
N ARG A 124 13.78 12.93 4.13
CA ARG A 124 13.72 12.45 2.73
C ARG A 124 15.06 12.58 1.99
N ASP A 125 15.68 13.76 2.05
CA ASP A 125 16.91 14.02 1.30
C ASP A 125 18.12 13.26 1.90
N GLU A 126 18.11 12.99 3.20
CA GLU A 126 19.10 12.16 3.87
C GLU A 126 18.98 10.69 3.45
N VAL A 127 17.75 10.17 3.37
CA VAL A 127 17.45 8.81 2.90
C VAL A 127 17.85 8.63 1.43
N GLU A 128 17.53 9.61 0.59
CA GLU A 128 17.91 9.61 -0.83
C GLU A 128 19.43 9.65 -1.01
N HIS A 129 20.12 10.47 -0.20
CA HIS A 129 21.58 10.56 -0.23
C HIS A 129 22.27 9.27 0.22
N ASP A 130 21.80 8.66 1.32
CA ASP A 130 22.33 7.39 1.82
C ASP A 130 22.15 6.26 0.78
N LEU A 131 20.98 6.21 0.10
CA LEU A 131 20.76 5.29 -1.01
C LEU A 131 21.76 5.54 -2.15
N ALA A 132 21.95 6.79 -2.57
CA ALA A 132 22.87 7.12 -3.64
C ALA A 132 24.32 6.70 -3.30
N LEU A 133 24.75 6.90 -2.06
CA LEU A 133 26.05 6.43 -1.58
C LEU A 133 26.16 4.91 -1.63
N LYS A 134 25.15 4.17 -1.11
CA LYS A 134 25.12 2.70 -1.11
C LYS A 134 25.20 2.12 -2.53
N ILE A 135 24.46 2.70 -3.48
CA ILE A 135 24.52 2.29 -4.89
C ILE A 135 25.90 2.59 -5.50
N ALA A 136 26.45 3.78 -5.25
CA ALA A 136 27.75 4.17 -5.79
C ALA A 136 28.92 3.34 -5.22
N SER A 137 28.79 2.86 -3.98
CA SER A 137 29.80 2.04 -3.30
C SER A 137 29.69 0.54 -3.61
N ALA A 138 28.67 0.08 -4.34
CA ALA A 138 28.47 -1.34 -4.63
C ALA A 138 29.55 -1.90 -5.57
N GLN A 139 30.50 -2.68 -5.03
CA GLN A 139 31.67 -3.15 -5.78
C GLN A 139 31.63 -4.63 -6.13
N ASP A 140 31.11 -5.47 -5.23
CA ASP A 140 31.04 -6.91 -5.49
C ASP A 140 29.73 -7.32 -6.20
N PRO A 141 29.65 -8.52 -6.81
CA PRO A 141 28.47 -8.95 -7.54
C PRO A 141 27.18 -8.96 -6.69
N TYR A 142 27.28 -9.27 -5.39
CA TYR A 142 26.14 -9.37 -4.48
C TYR A 142 25.62 -7.98 -4.10
N GLU A 143 26.52 -7.03 -3.85
CA GLU A 143 26.15 -5.64 -3.60
C GLU A 143 25.50 -5.00 -4.83
N ARG A 144 25.98 -5.31 -6.04
CA ARG A 144 25.36 -4.83 -7.28
C ARG A 144 23.98 -5.44 -7.50
N GLU A 145 23.80 -6.72 -7.19
CA GLU A 145 22.49 -7.38 -7.23
C GLU A 145 21.51 -6.68 -6.26
N ALA A 146 21.94 -6.46 -5.01
CA ALA A 146 21.15 -5.72 -4.03
C ALA A 146 20.84 -4.28 -4.46
N ALA A 147 21.79 -3.58 -5.09
CA ALA A 147 21.61 -2.22 -5.61
C ALA A 147 20.61 -2.14 -6.79
N GLY A 148 20.39 -3.26 -7.47
CA GLY A 148 19.38 -3.38 -8.53
C GLY A 148 17.95 -3.27 -8.02
N ASP A 149 17.68 -3.74 -6.80
CA ASP A 149 16.33 -3.79 -6.22
C ASP A 149 16.32 -3.53 -4.71
N LEU A 150 16.79 -4.48 -3.89
CA LEU A 150 16.65 -4.47 -2.42
C LEU A 150 17.06 -3.15 -1.75
N MET A 151 18.18 -2.54 -2.17
CA MET A 151 18.65 -1.29 -1.57
C MET A 151 17.73 -0.10 -1.87
N ARG A 152 16.96 -0.13 -2.97
CA ARG A 152 16.08 0.95 -3.42
C ARG A 152 14.75 0.98 -2.68
N ARG A 153 14.33 -0.17 -2.14
CA ARG A 153 12.99 -0.36 -1.56
C ARG A 153 12.69 0.53 -0.34
N PRO A 154 13.62 0.77 0.61
CA PRO A 154 13.36 1.68 1.72
C PRO A 154 13.02 3.11 1.27
N TYR A 155 13.71 3.63 0.25
CA TYR A 155 13.41 4.96 -0.30
C TYR A 155 12.04 5.01 -1.01
N LEU A 156 11.69 3.94 -1.73
CA LEU A 156 10.38 3.82 -2.36
C LEU A 156 9.25 3.76 -1.33
N ARG A 157 9.43 2.99 -0.24
CA ARG A 157 8.51 2.98 0.90
C ARG A 157 8.45 4.33 1.61
N TRP A 158 9.57 5.05 1.69
CA TRP A 158 9.60 6.41 2.24
C TRP A 158 8.72 7.37 1.44
N LEU A 159 8.88 7.39 0.12
CA LEU A 159 8.07 8.24 -0.76
C LEU A 159 6.60 7.83 -0.75
N ALA A 160 6.31 6.52 -0.69
CA ALA A 160 4.94 6.02 -0.59
C ALA A 160 4.27 6.40 0.73
N ALA A 161 4.97 6.29 1.85
CA ALA A 161 4.49 6.75 3.15
C ALA A 161 4.24 8.27 3.14
N LEU A 162 5.16 9.05 2.57
CA LEU A 162 4.96 10.50 2.44
C LEU A 162 3.72 10.81 1.57
N ALA A 163 3.55 10.11 0.45
CA ALA A 163 2.39 10.28 -0.42
C ALA A 163 1.07 9.97 0.30
N SER A 164 0.97 8.81 0.97
CA SER A 164 -0.26 8.39 1.68
C SER A 164 -0.58 9.31 2.85
N ARG A 165 0.41 9.58 3.72
CA ARG A 165 0.19 10.40 4.92
C ARG A 165 -0.09 11.87 4.55
N ALA A 166 0.49 12.38 3.47
CA ALA A 166 0.13 13.70 2.93
C ALA A 166 -1.31 13.76 2.40
N LEU A 167 -1.77 12.69 1.73
CA LEU A 167 -3.16 12.58 1.26
C LEU A 167 -4.14 12.65 2.44
N ILE A 168 -3.89 11.87 3.49
CA ILE A 168 -4.69 11.85 4.71
C ILE A 168 -4.68 13.22 5.42
N SER A 169 -3.52 13.88 5.48
CA SER A 169 -3.41 15.23 6.07
C SER A 169 -3.99 16.37 5.21
N GLY A 170 -4.65 16.08 4.08
CA GLY A 170 -5.20 17.12 3.20
C GLY A 170 -4.16 17.88 2.38
N ARG A 171 -2.89 17.43 2.37
CA ARG A 171 -1.77 18.06 1.66
C ARG A 171 -1.62 17.46 0.25
N TYR A 172 -2.69 17.55 -0.55
CA TYR A 172 -2.81 16.81 -1.81
C TYR A 172 -1.72 17.11 -2.84
N ARG A 173 -1.24 18.35 -2.94
CA ARG A 173 -0.11 18.69 -3.84
C ARG A 173 1.18 17.98 -3.45
N MET A 174 1.46 17.92 -2.15
CA MET A 174 2.64 17.22 -1.62
C MET A 174 2.51 15.71 -1.79
N SER A 175 1.30 15.17 -1.62
CA SER A 175 1.00 13.76 -1.90
C SER A 175 1.32 13.41 -3.36
N LEU A 176 0.81 14.21 -4.30
CA LEU A 176 1.05 14.03 -5.73
C LEU A 176 2.53 14.22 -6.10
N GLU A 177 3.23 15.19 -5.52
CA GLU A 177 4.66 15.39 -5.73
C GLU A 177 5.48 14.17 -5.26
N ALA A 178 5.22 13.65 -4.07
CA ALA A 178 5.89 12.47 -3.55
C ALA A 178 5.63 11.23 -4.41
N ALA A 179 4.39 11.04 -4.88
CA ALA A 179 4.03 9.96 -5.78
C ALA A 179 4.74 10.08 -7.14
N ASN A 180 4.76 11.27 -7.75
CA ASN A 180 5.47 11.52 -9.02
C ASN A 180 6.97 11.25 -8.88
N ARG A 181 7.60 11.72 -7.80
CA ARG A 181 9.02 11.41 -7.53
C ARG A 181 9.29 9.91 -7.44
N SER A 182 8.39 9.16 -6.82
CA SER A 182 8.52 7.70 -6.73
C SER A 182 8.34 7.03 -8.10
N LEU A 183 7.38 7.48 -8.91
CA LEU A 183 7.16 6.98 -10.28
C LEU A 183 8.32 7.32 -11.22
N ASP A 184 8.92 8.51 -11.09
CA ASP A 184 10.11 8.90 -11.85
C ASP A 184 11.32 8.04 -11.45
N PHE A 185 11.46 7.71 -10.17
CA PHE A 185 12.55 6.89 -9.65
C PHE A 185 12.39 5.40 -9.98
N ALA A 186 11.16 4.87 -9.89
CA ALA A 186 10.81 3.49 -10.22
C ALA A 186 9.51 3.43 -11.04
N PRO A 187 9.61 3.50 -12.39
CA PRO A 187 8.45 3.51 -13.27
C PRO A 187 7.57 2.26 -13.21
N ASN A 188 8.06 1.15 -12.68
CA ASN A 188 7.27 -0.08 -12.45
C ASN A 188 6.40 -0.02 -11.18
N ASP A 189 6.51 1.06 -10.40
CA ASP A 189 5.68 1.36 -9.23
C ASP A 189 5.50 0.19 -8.24
N PRO A 190 6.59 -0.36 -7.67
CA PRO A 190 6.49 -1.47 -6.74
C PRO A 190 5.77 -1.09 -5.44
N ALA A 191 5.73 0.20 -5.09
CA ALA A 191 5.02 0.70 -3.92
C ALA A 191 3.53 1.00 -4.18
N GLY A 192 3.10 1.00 -5.44
CA GLY A 192 1.72 1.31 -5.84
C GLY A 192 1.33 2.79 -5.74
N VAL A 193 2.28 3.72 -5.68
CA VAL A 193 1.99 5.15 -5.48
C VAL A 193 1.11 5.76 -6.57
N ARG A 194 0.96 5.13 -7.73
CA ARG A 194 0.00 5.55 -8.77
C ARG A 194 -1.43 5.62 -8.25
N HIS A 195 -1.80 4.72 -7.34
CA HIS A 195 -3.13 4.67 -6.75
C HIS A 195 -3.36 5.90 -5.85
N THR A 196 -2.38 6.22 -5.00
CA THR A 196 -2.39 7.44 -4.18
C THR A 196 -2.38 8.71 -5.04
N ALA A 197 -1.62 8.72 -6.13
CA ALA A 197 -1.60 9.85 -7.08
C ALA A 197 -2.96 10.09 -7.73
N MET A 198 -3.66 9.03 -8.16
CA MET A 198 -5.01 9.14 -8.72
C MET A 198 -5.99 9.78 -7.73
N LEU A 199 -5.95 9.36 -6.47
CA LEU A 199 -6.78 9.95 -5.41
C LEU A 199 -6.38 11.41 -5.13
N ALA A 200 -5.08 11.72 -5.06
CA ALA A 200 -4.60 13.08 -4.88
C ALA A 200 -5.01 14.01 -6.03
N MET A 201 -4.94 13.53 -7.28
CA MET A 201 -5.42 14.27 -8.46
C MET A 201 -6.94 14.49 -8.39
N ALA A 202 -7.71 13.48 -7.98
CA ALA A 202 -9.14 13.65 -7.75
C ALA A 202 -9.42 14.70 -6.67
N LYS A 203 -8.67 14.71 -5.57
CA LYS A 203 -8.78 15.74 -4.52
C LYS A 203 -8.34 17.13 -4.94
N LEU A 204 -7.46 17.23 -5.92
CA LEU A 204 -7.05 18.49 -6.53
C LEU A 204 -7.99 18.93 -7.66
N GLU A 205 -9.11 18.23 -7.86
CA GLU A 205 -10.12 18.54 -8.87
C GLU A 205 -9.57 18.57 -10.30
N TYR A 206 -8.59 17.70 -10.58
CA TYR A 206 -8.10 17.53 -11.95
C TYR A 206 -9.24 16.97 -12.82
N PRO A 207 -9.42 17.45 -14.06
CA PRO A 207 -10.46 16.96 -14.95
C PRO A 207 -10.20 15.49 -15.33
N ALA A 208 -11.27 14.76 -15.64
CA ALA A 208 -11.21 13.34 -16.00
C ALA A 208 -10.18 13.02 -17.12
N GLU A 209 -10.02 13.94 -18.07
CA GLU A 209 -9.02 13.79 -19.15
C GLU A 209 -7.58 13.84 -18.65
N GLU A 210 -7.29 14.61 -17.60
CA GLU A 210 -5.95 14.65 -17.01
C GLU A 210 -5.66 13.40 -16.17
N LEU A 211 -6.66 12.87 -15.47
CA LEU A 211 -6.58 11.56 -14.80
C LEU A 211 -6.28 10.43 -15.81
N LYS A 212 -6.97 10.43 -16.97
CA LYS A 212 -6.70 9.48 -18.06
C LYS A 212 -5.32 9.65 -18.68
N ARG A 213 -4.86 10.90 -18.86
CA ARG A 213 -3.51 11.21 -19.35
C ARG A 213 -2.43 10.74 -18.39
N PHE A 214 -2.61 10.96 -17.09
CA PHE A 214 -1.70 10.48 -16.05
C PHE A 214 -1.55 8.96 -16.12
N ARG A 215 -2.66 8.22 -16.11
CA ARG A 215 -2.65 6.76 -16.28
C ARG A 215 -1.92 6.31 -17.56
N SER A 216 -2.15 7.02 -18.66
CA SER A 216 -1.51 6.71 -19.95
C SER A 216 0.00 6.95 -19.92
N ALA A 217 0.44 8.05 -19.29
CA ALA A 217 1.86 8.39 -19.13
C ALA A 217 2.59 7.37 -18.23
N HIS A 218 1.91 6.89 -17.19
CA HIS A 218 2.41 5.87 -16.26
C HIS A 218 1.81 4.49 -16.54
N SER A 219 1.79 4.07 -17.81
CA SER A 219 1.12 2.83 -18.24
C SER A 219 1.82 1.53 -17.78
N VAL A 220 3.15 1.54 -17.64
CA VAL A 220 3.97 0.38 -17.23
C VAL A 220 3.39 -0.38 -16.02
N PRO A 221 3.09 0.27 -14.87
CA PRO A 221 2.58 -0.42 -13.69
C PRO A 221 1.15 -0.93 -13.84
N TYR A 222 0.36 -0.37 -14.76
CA TYR A 222 -0.99 -0.87 -15.07
C TYR A 222 -0.97 -2.10 -15.99
N LEU A 223 0.12 -2.33 -16.74
CA LEU A 223 0.28 -3.49 -17.63
C LEU A 223 0.72 -4.75 -16.89
N ALA A 224 1.41 -4.61 -15.75
CA ALA A 224 2.01 -5.73 -15.01
C ALA A 224 0.99 -6.75 -14.48
N ASN A 225 -0.28 -6.35 -14.35
CA ASN A 225 -1.34 -7.15 -13.74
C ASN A 225 -2.33 -7.76 -14.75
N THR A 226 -2.16 -7.50 -16.05
CA THR A 226 -2.96 -8.15 -17.08
C THR A 226 -2.27 -9.47 -17.45
N PRO A 227 -2.82 -10.67 -17.11
CA PRO A 227 -2.34 -11.90 -17.73
C PRO A 227 -2.37 -11.69 -19.24
N LEU A 228 -1.43 -12.27 -20.00
CA LEU A 228 -1.30 -12.19 -21.48
C LEU A 228 -2.60 -12.61 -22.21
N ARG A 229 -3.68 -11.86 -22.02
CA ARG A 229 -4.92 -11.92 -22.72
C ARG A 229 -4.76 -10.97 -23.89
N ARG A 230 -5.22 -11.44 -25.05
CA ARG A 230 -5.38 -10.60 -26.24
C ARG A 230 -6.00 -9.28 -25.83
N ARG A 231 -5.43 -8.18 -26.35
CA ARG A 231 -5.83 -6.79 -26.17
C ARG A 231 -7.30 -6.67 -25.71
N PRO A 232 -7.58 -6.06 -24.54
CA PRO A 232 -8.91 -5.98 -23.98
C PRO A 232 -9.87 -5.41 -25.02
N LYS A 233 -11.02 -6.07 -25.18
CA LYS A 233 -12.07 -5.60 -26.10
C LYS A 233 -12.71 -4.28 -25.61
N ASP A 234 -12.48 -3.96 -24.34
CA ASP A 234 -12.98 -2.79 -23.61
C ASP A 234 -11.90 -2.34 -22.60
N PRO A 235 -11.19 -1.22 -22.86
CA PRO A 235 -10.07 -0.77 -22.03
C PRO A 235 -10.52 -0.26 -20.65
N GLU A 236 -11.81 0.04 -20.46
CA GLU A 236 -12.34 0.55 -19.19
C GLU A 236 -12.63 -0.57 -18.18
N ARG A 237 -12.75 -1.82 -18.64
CA ARG A 237 -12.87 -2.99 -17.76
C ARG A 237 -11.58 -3.37 -17.03
N ASP A 238 -10.45 -2.83 -17.47
CA ASP A 238 -9.12 -3.08 -16.90
C ASP A 238 -8.68 -1.95 -15.95
N LEU A 239 -9.59 -1.04 -15.60
CA LEU A 239 -9.31 0.01 -14.61
C LEU A 239 -9.32 -0.59 -13.21
N ASP A 240 -8.27 -0.28 -12.43
CA ASP A 240 -8.21 -0.64 -11.02
C ASP A 240 -9.20 0.20 -10.19
N PRO A 241 -9.58 -0.28 -8.99
CA PRO A 241 -10.55 0.39 -8.13
C PRO A 241 -10.23 1.87 -7.84
N TRP A 242 -8.98 2.23 -7.54
CA TRP A 242 -8.58 3.62 -7.28
C TRP A 242 -8.82 4.52 -8.49
N THR A 243 -8.49 4.03 -9.70
CA THR A 243 -8.76 4.78 -10.94
C THR A 243 -10.25 4.96 -11.16
N LEU A 244 -11.06 3.92 -10.94
CA LEU A 244 -12.52 3.98 -11.08
C LEU A 244 -13.12 4.98 -10.08
N ILE A 245 -12.70 4.95 -8.82
CA ILE A 245 -13.15 5.88 -7.78
C ILE A 245 -12.79 7.33 -8.15
N ALA A 246 -11.56 7.59 -8.59
CA ALA A 246 -11.12 8.92 -8.98
C ALA A 246 -11.91 9.49 -10.18
N LEU A 247 -12.14 8.66 -11.21
CA LEU A 247 -12.93 9.06 -12.38
C LEU A 247 -14.42 9.24 -12.05
N MET A 248 -14.97 8.35 -11.22
CA MET A 248 -16.35 8.44 -10.73
C MET A 248 -16.58 9.72 -9.93
N SER A 249 -15.65 10.07 -9.04
CA SER A 249 -15.69 11.32 -8.27
C SER A 249 -15.61 12.55 -9.18
N ALA A 250 -14.71 12.54 -10.17
CA ALA A 250 -14.60 13.63 -11.14
C ALA A 250 -15.91 13.82 -11.95
N ALA A 251 -16.51 12.75 -12.46
CA ALA A 251 -17.78 12.81 -13.20
C ALA A 251 -18.93 13.29 -12.30
N TRP A 252 -19.02 12.77 -11.08
CA TRP A 252 -20.06 13.14 -10.12
C TRP A 252 -20.01 14.64 -9.77
N ARG A 253 -18.82 15.20 -9.54
CA ARG A 253 -18.64 16.64 -9.26
C ARG A 253 -19.00 17.54 -10.44
N GLU A 254 -18.75 17.08 -11.66
CA GLU A 254 -19.15 17.77 -12.90
C GLU A 254 -20.65 17.60 -13.22
N LEU A 255 -21.43 16.97 -12.32
CA LEU A 255 -22.84 16.64 -12.51
C LEU A 255 -23.11 15.69 -13.69
N ASP A 256 -22.08 15.00 -14.17
CA ASP A 256 -22.17 13.91 -15.15
C ASP A 256 -22.53 12.61 -14.42
N TYR A 257 -23.80 12.53 -13.98
CA TYR A 257 -24.31 11.37 -13.27
C TYR A 257 -24.33 10.11 -14.14
N GLU A 258 -24.49 10.24 -15.46
CA GLU A 258 -24.41 9.10 -16.38
C GLU A 258 -22.99 8.53 -16.41
N GLY A 259 -21.97 9.39 -16.49
CA GLY A 259 -20.56 9.00 -16.39
C GLY A 259 -20.20 8.43 -15.03
N ALA A 260 -20.69 9.02 -13.94
CA ALA A 260 -20.48 8.50 -12.59
C ALA A 260 -21.11 7.10 -12.42
N GLU A 261 -22.35 6.89 -12.87
CA GLU A 261 -23.01 5.58 -12.84
C GLU A 261 -22.32 4.56 -13.74
N HIS A 262 -21.76 5.00 -14.86
CA HIS A 262 -20.97 4.14 -15.74
C HIS A 262 -19.76 3.56 -15.01
N TYR A 263 -18.96 4.39 -14.34
CA TYR A 263 -17.83 3.93 -13.54
C TYR A 263 -18.26 3.09 -12.33
N LEU A 264 -19.34 3.47 -11.64
CA LEU A 264 -19.90 2.68 -10.53
C LEU A 264 -20.32 1.28 -11.00
N ARG A 265 -20.91 1.16 -12.19
CA ARG A 265 -21.33 -0.13 -12.77
C ARG A 265 -20.14 -1.03 -13.10
N ILE A 266 -19.01 -0.46 -13.51
CA ILE A 266 -17.77 -1.21 -13.73
C ILE A 266 -17.25 -1.71 -12.37
N LEU A 267 -17.16 -0.82 -11.38
CA LEU A 267 -16.67 -1.13 -10.04
C LEU A 267 -17.55 -2.18 -9.32
N ALA A 268 -18.87 -2.04 -9.38
CA ALA A 268 -19.81 -3.00 -8.79
C ALA A 268 -19.75 -4.40 -9.44
N ARG A 269 -19.07 -4.54 -10.58
CA ARG A 269 -18.87 -5.82 -11.29
C ARG A 269 -17.43 -6.33 -11.21
N SER A 270 -16.53 -5.63 -10.51
CA SER A 270 -15.10 -5.98 -10.49
C SER A 270 -14.81 -7.20 -9.63
N CYS A 271 -15.57 -7.40 -8.54
CA CYS A 271 -15.42 -8.54 -7.62
C CYS A 271 -16.77 -9.03 -7.08
N PRO A 272 -16.84 -10.26 -6.50
CA PRO A 272 -18.10 -10.88 -6.07
C PRO A 272 -18.90 -10.12 -5.01
N HIS A 273 -18.23 -9.42 -4.08
CA HIS A 273 -18.84 -8.72 -2.94
C HIS A 273 -18.68 -7.19 -3.04
N ALA A 274 -18.66 -6.68 -4.28
CA ALA A 274 -18.43 -5.26 -4.52
C ALA A 274 -19.55 -4.38 -3.93
N ALA A 275 -20.80 -4.85 -3.97
CA ALA A 275 -21.94 -4.09 -3.50
C ALA A 275 -21.89 -3.87 -1.97
N GLU A 276 -21.55 -4.90 -1.21
CA GLU A 276 -21.37 -4.81 0.24
C GLU A 276 -20.21 -3.87 0.57
N ALA A 277 -19.06 -4.02 -0.09
CA ALA A 277 -17.91 -3.13 0.11
C ALA A 277 -18.26 -1.66 -0.19
N LEU A 278 -18.95 -1.39 -1.30
CA LEU A 278 -19.38 -0.04 -1.71
C LEU A 278 -20.44 0.57 -0.79
N TYR A 279 -21.24 -0.26 -0.11
CA TYR A 279 -22.25 0.18 0.83
C TYR A 279 -21.67 0.49 2.20
N PHE A 280 -20.87 -0.44 2.75
CA PHE A 280 -20.31 -0.29 4.10
C PHE A 280 -19.12 0.65 4.13
N GLN A 281 -18.33 0.70 3.06
CA GLN A 281 -17.15 1.56 2.93
C GLN A 281 -16.25 1.48 4.17
N THR A 282 -15.96 0.25 4.61
CA THR A 282 -15.22 0.01 5.85
C THR A 282 -13.82 0.58 5.75
N GLU A 283 -13.42 1.33 6.77
CA GLU A 283 -12.06 1.84 6.91
C GLU A 283 -11.12 0.71 7.37
N PHE A 284 -9.99 0.63 6.71
CA PHE A 284 -8.89 -0.27 7.02
C PHE A 284 -7.64 0.56 7.36
N PRO A 285 -6.89 0.25 8.43
CA PRO A 285 -5.71 1.01 8.81
C PRO A 285 -4.67 1.12 7.69
N ASP A 286 -4.12 2.32 7.50
CA ASP A 286 -3.02 2.55 6.57
C ASP A 286 -1.79 1.73 6.97
N GLY A 287 -1.28 0.91 6.03
CA GLY A 287 -0.09 0.09 6.27
C GLY A 287 1.13 0.91 6.69
N VAL A 288 1.82 0.45 7.73
CA VAL A 288 2.98 1.11 8.32
C VAL A 288 4.24 0.80 7.52
N TYR A 289 4.40 -0.43 7.03
CA TYR A 289 5.54 -0.80 6.19
C TYR A 289 5.37 -0.32 4.75
N ALA A 290 4.25 -0.66 4.12
CA ALA A 290 3.87 -0.26 2.77
C ALA A 290 2.36 -0.43 2.63
N ARG A 291 1.81 -0.10 1.45
CA ARG A 291 0.44 -0.52 1.12
C ARG A 291 0.30 -2.03 1.33
N VAL A 292 -0.80 -2.46 1.95
CA VAL A 292 -1.06 -3.87 2.24
C VAL A 292 -1.13 -4.69 0.95
N ASN A 293 -0.52 -5.87 0.98
CA ASN A 293 -0.49 -6.75 -0.19
C ASN A 293 -1.80 -7.53 -0.32
N VAL A 294 -2.61 -7.11 -1.30
CA VAL A 294 -3.88 -7.74 -1.67
C VAL A 294 -3.83 -8.32 -3.08
N GLY A 295 -4.68 -9.32 -3.33
CA GLY A 295 -4.82 -9.95 -4.64
C GLY A 295 -5.54 -9.04 -5.63
N VAL A 296 -5.04 -8.94 -6.86
CA VAL A 296 -5.68 -8.12 -7.90
C VAL A 296 -7.05 -8.68 -8.26
N GLY A 297 -8.06 -7.81 -8.31
CA GLY A 297 -9.46 -8.15 -8.55
C GLY A 297 -10.17 -8.81 -7.36
N SER A 298 -9.54 -8.89 -6.19
CA SER A 298 -10.19 -9.41 -4.98
C SER A 298 -11.11 -8.38 -4.33
N THR A 299 -11.99 -8.85 -3.45
CA THR A 299 -12.77 -7.96 -2.58
C THR A 299 -11.87 -7.11 -1.68
N ASP A 300 -10.77 -7.68 -1.17
CA ASP A 300 -9.80 -6.94 -0.35
C ASP A 300 -9.15 -5.77 -1.10
N GLU A 301 -8.89 -5.91 -2.41
CA GLU A 301 -8.39 -4.80 -3.23
C GLU A 301 -9.40 -3.65 -3.28
N LEU A 302 -10.68 -3.96 -3.42
CA LEU A 302 -11.73 -2.95 -3.40
C LEU A 302 -11.88 -2.32 -2.01
N VAL A 303 -11.89 -3.11 -0.94
CA VAL A 303 -11.97 -2.61 0.44
C VAL A 303 -10.79 -1.69 0.75
N LEU A 304 -9.58 -2.10 0.38
CA LEU A 304 -8.39 -1.27 0.55
C LEU A 304 -8.49 0.04 -0.27
N ALA A 305 -8.96 -0.04 -1.51
CA ALA A 305 -9.12 1.15 -2.35
C ALA A 305 -10.17 2.12 -1.80
N LEU A 306 -11.29 1.61 -1.27
CA LEU A 306 -12.31 2.44 -0.62
C LEU A 306 -11.77 3.10 0.65
N SER A 307 -11.03 2.35 1.48
CA SER A 307 -10.38 2.90 2.68
C SER A 307 -9.39 4.02 2.34
N GLU A 308 -8.49 3.80 1.37
CA GLU A 308 -7.54 4.82 0.94
C GLU A 308 -8.23 6.02 0.28
N ALA A 309 -9.39 5.80 -0.34
CA ALA A 309 -10.21 6.82 -0.97
C ALA A 309 -11.11 7.59 0.00
N THR A 310 -11.07 7.32 1.31
CA THR A 310 -11.82 8.06 2.33
C THR A 310 -11.77 9.58 2.14
N PRO A 311 -10.60 10.22 1.85
CA PRO A 311 -10.54 11.65 1.59
C PRO A 311 -11.39 12.12 0.41
N VAL A 312 -11.60 11.27 -0.60
CA VAL A 312 -12.42 11.51 -1.81
C VAL A 312 -13.90 11.21 -1.53
N LEU A 313 -14.18 10.11 -0.83
CA LEU A 313 -15.55 9.65 -0.56
C LEU A 313 -16.28 10.58 0.42
N GLN A 314 -15.61 10.98 1.50
CA GLN A 314 -16.22 11.77 2.59
C GLN A 314 -16.21 13.29 2.32
N GLU A 315 -16.30 13.72 1.06
CA GLU A 315 -16.40 15.14 0.68
C GLU A 315 -17.78 15.75 1.06
N GLY A 316 -17.77 16.80 1.90
CA GLY A 316 -18.96 17.60 2.24
C GLY A 316 -18.81 18.48 3.49
N LEU A 317 -19.53 19.61 3.55
CA LEU A 317 -19.70 20.41 4.78
C LEU A 317 -20.94 19.89 5.54
N GLY A 318 -20.77 19.30 6.73
CA GLY A 318 -21.89 18.90 7.59
C GLY A 318 -21.66 17.61 8.38
N ALA A 319 -22.72 17.08 9.00
CA ALA A 319 -22.72 15.78 9.65
C ALA A 319 -22.37 14.64 8.65
N PRO A 320 -21.84 13.49 9.10
CA PRO A 320 -21.45 12.36 8.25
C PRO A 320 -22.51 11.93 7.23
N ASP A 321 -23.78 12.16 7.57
CA ASP A 321 -24.98 11.92 6.79
C ASP A 321 -25.06 12.75 5.49
N ASN A 322 -24.22 13.80 5.36
CA ASN A 322 -24.14 14.71 4.22
C ASN A 322 -22.88 14.53 3.34
N ALA A 323 -22.10 13.44 3.52
CA ALA A 323 -21.04 13.08 2.59
C ALA A 323 -21.64 12.74 1.22
N SER A 324 -21.81 13.76 0.40
CA SER A 324 -22.67 13.73 -0.79
C SER A 324 -22.27 12.67 -1.81
N PHE A 325 -20.98 12.40 -1.95
CA PHE A 325 -20.47 11.38 -2.87
C PHE A 325 -20.50 9.97 -2.27
N ALA A 326 -19.97 9.77 -1.04
CA ALA A 326 -20.06 8.49 -0.34
C ALA A 326 -21.49 7.97 -0.22
N ALA A 327 -22.42 8.84 0.20
CA ALA A 327 -23.84 8.52 0.33
C ALA A 327 -24.46 8.23 -1.04
N TRP A 328 -24.11 8.98 -2.09
CA TRP A 328 -24.56 8.68 -3.44
C TRP A 328 -24.11 7.28 -3.89
N VAL A 329 -22.85 6.91 -3.67
CA VAL A 329 -22.34 5.56 -4.00
C VAL A 329 -23.14 4.48 -3.25
N ALA A 330 -23.25 4.60 -1.92
CA ALA A 330 -23.88 3.59 -1.08
C ALA A 330 -25.39 3.45 -1.34
N THR A 331 -26.07 4.54 -1.68
CA THR A 331 -27.53 4.56 -1.90
C THR A 331 -27.94 4.41 -3.36
N ASN A 332 -27.00 4.39 -4.31
CA ASN A 332 -27.30 4.20 -5.72
C ASN A 332 -27.97 2.84 -5.96
N ASP A 333 -28.96 2.80 -6.86
CA ASP A 333 -29.72 1.61 -7.20
C ASP A 333 -28.82 0.44 -7.68
N ILE A 334 -27.70 0.75 -8.35
CA ILE A 334 -26.72 -0.26 -8.80
C ILE A 334 -26.16 -1.03 -7.60
N VAL A 335 -25.87 -0.35 -6.49
CA VAL A 335 -25.32 -0.96 -5.27
C VAL A 335 -26.44 -1.61 -4.47
N ARG A 336 -27.52 -0.87 -4.16
CA ARG A 336 -28.61 -1.36 -3.31
C ARG A 336 -29.33 -2.58 -3.87
N SER A 337 -29.51 -2.67 -5.19
CA SER A 337 -30.19 -3.81 -5.82
C SER A 337 -29.40 -5.13 -5.75
N GLN A 338 -28.12 -5.09 -5.38
CA GLN A 338 -27.24 -6.24 -5.32
C GLN A 338 -26.99 -6.73 -3.89
N ILE A 339 -27.42 -6.00 -2.86
CA ILE A 339 -27.23 -6.39 -1.45
C ILE A 339 -28.41 -7.22 -0.98
N ASP A 340 -28.14 -8.31 -0.27
CA ASP A 340 -29.18 -9.11 0.38
C ASP A 340 -29.98 -8.23 1.38
N GLU A 341 -31.30 -8.22 1.26
CA GLU A 341 -32.19 -7.49 2.18
C GLU A 341 -31.92 -7.81 3.66
N ARG A 342 -31.45 -9.01 3.98
CA ARG A 342 -31.09 -9.41 5.35
C ARG A 342 -29.87 -8.64 5.86
N ILE A 343 -28.88 -8.43 5.00
CA ILE A 343 -27.66 -7.67 5.30
C ILE A 343 -28.02 -6.19 5.50
N LEU A 344 -28.84 -5.63 4.61
CA LEU A 344 -29.38 -4.27 4.73
C LEU A 344 -30.11 -4.06 6.07
N ARG A 345 -31.02 -4.95 6.44
CA ARG A 345 -31.77 -4.85 7.71
C ARG A 345 -30.88 -5.00 8.94
N ALA A 346 -29.85 -5.84 8.88
CA ALA A 346 -28.89 -5.97 9.98
C ALA A 346 -28.07 -4.68 10.16
N ALA A 347 -27.63 -4.07 9.05
CA ALA A 347 -26.92 -2.79 9.06
C ALA A 347 -27.79 -1.64 9.60
N GLU A 348 -29.04 -1.53 9.15
CA GLU A 348 -30.00 -0.52 9.63
C GLU A 348 -30.34 -0.64 11.12
N GLN A 349 -30.16 -1.83 11.70
CA GLN A 349 -30.38 -2.10 13.13
C GLN A 349 -29.12 -1.88 14.00
N GLY A 350 -28.00 -1.42 13.40
CA GLY A 350 -26.75 -1.18 14.12
C GLY A 350 -26.07 -2.46 14.62
N LEU A 351 -26.40 -3.62 14.04
CA LEU A 351 -25.73 -4.88 14.37
C LEU A 351 -24.37 -4.90 13.66
N PRO A 352 -23.26 -5.21 14.37
CA PRO A 352 -21.94 -5.26 13.76
C PRO A 352 -21.91 -6.31 12.66
N PHE A 353 -21.59 -5.89 11.44
CA PHE A 353 -21.27 -6.78 10.34
C PHE A 353 -19.91 -7.42 10.66
N LYS A 354 -19.91 -8.71 10.99
CA LYS A 354 -18.66 -9.46 11.18
C LYS A 354 -18.10 -9.79 9.81
N GLY A 355 -17.12 -9.04 9.34
CA GLY A 355 -16.43 -9.23 8.06
C GLY A 355 -15.62 -10.52 7.93
N GLY A 356 -15.90 -11.56 8.72
CA GLY A 356 -15.23 -12.86 8.65
C GLY A 356 -15.76 -13.81 7.59
N ASP A 357 -16.80 -13.41 6.84
CA ASP A 357 -17.41 -14.19 5.75
C ASP A 357 -17.21 -13.53 4.36
N LEU A 358 -16.23 -12.61 4.21
CA LEU A 358 -15.82 -12.05 2.92
C LEU A 358 -14.60 -12.78 2.34
#